data_AF-A0A968A3N2-F1
#
_entry.id   AF-A0A968A3N2-F1
#
_cell.length_a   1.000
_cell.length_b   1.000
_cell.length_c   1.000
_cell.angle_alpha   90.00
_cell.angle_beta   90.00
_cell.angle_gamma   90.00
#
_symmetry.space_group_name_H-M   'P 1'
#
loop_
_entity.id
_entity.type
_entity.pdbx_description
1 polymer ?
#
loop_
_entity_poly.entity_id
_entity_poly.type
_entity_poly.pdbx_seq_one_letter_code
_entity_poly.pdbx_strand_id
1 'polypeptide(L)'
;ASLLQERYFDWLGVKPPQIPALDLHEIIGEKIRAAAQRSRVRDLYDLFRFANKQFNRDIVRTITVIKCWETNFSFDPVDFLNSLPSGQYDWADLRRLVRKGWEMKAETIIHRVQDGYHFLVNMTEAETILASDQYQRQKIVYRELVDHLHKSPHNG
;
A
#
# COMPACT_ATOMS: atom_id res chain seq x y z
N ALA A 1 0.60 -16.29 -8.69
CA ALA A 1 0.69 -16.27 -7.23
C ALA A 1 0.03 -17.53 -6.65
N SER A 2 0.71 -18.27 -5.77
CA SER A 2 0.09 -19.36 -5.01
C SER A 2 -0.85 -18.79 -3.95
N LEU A 3 -2.01 -19.40 -3.74
CA LEU A 3 -2.94 -18.99 -2.67
C LEU A 3 -2.26 -19.14 -1.30
N LEU A 4 -2.45 -18.16 -0.42
CA LEU A 4 -2.10 -18.32 1.00
C LEU A 4 -2.97 -19.44 1.56
N GLN A 5 -2.33 -20.49 2.07
CA GLN A 5 -3.03 -21.67 2.55
C GLN A 5 -3.79 -21.33 3.84
N GLU A 6 -5.11 -21.39 3.77
CA GLU A 6 -6.01 -21.16 4.89
C GLU A 6 -6.64 -22.47 5.34
N ARG A 7 -6.85 -22.63 6.66
CA ARG A 7 -7.35 -23.88 7.26
C ARG A 7 -8.72 -24.32 6.73
N TYR A 8 -9.52 -23.41 6.19
CA TYR A 8 -10.83 -23.75 5.65
C TYR A 8 -10.77 -24.33 4.22
N PHE A 9 -9.62 -24.24 3.53
CA PHE A 9 -9.43 -24.86 2.21
C PHE A 9 -9.58 -26.38 2.25
N ASP A 10 -9.22 -27.01 3.37
CA ASP A 10 -9.38 -28.45 3.59
C ASP A 10 -10.85 -28.88 3.63
N TRP A 11 -11.78 -27.94 3.84
CA TRP A 11 -13.21 -28.20 4.02
C TRP A 11 -14.06 -27.78 2.82
N LEU A 12 -13.47 -27.16 1.80
CA LEU A 12 -14.19 -26.62 0.65
C LEU A 12 -14.74 -27.69 -0.28
N GLY A 13 -14.25 -28.94 -0.20
CA GLY A 13 -14.65 -30.05 -1.08
C GLY A 13 -14.27 -29.85 -2.55
N VAL A 14 -13.69 -28.70 -2.90
CA VAL A 14 -13.20 -28.33 -4.22
C VAL A 14 -11.86 -27.62 -4.07
N LYS A 15 -10.97 -27.85 -5.03
CA LYS A 15 -9.71 -27.09 -5.10
C LYS A 15 -10.03 -25.66 -5.55
N PRO A 16 -9.67 -24.62 -4.79
CA PRO A 16 -9.90 -23.25 -5.22
C PRO A 16 -9.20 -22.98 -6.56
N PRO A 17 -9.87 -22.29 -7.50
CA PRO A 17 -9.27 -21.97 -8.79
C PRO A 17 -8.12 -20.98 -8.60
N GLN A 18 -7.12 -21.06 -9.49
CA GLN A 18 -6.10 -20.03 -9.58
C GLN A 18 -6.69 -18.83 -10.33
N ILE A 19 -6.86 -17.72 -9.61
CA ILE A 19 -7.37 -16.46 -10.18
C ILE A 19 -6.18 -15.52 -10.38
N PRO A 20 -6.02 -14.90 -11.56
CA PRO A 20 -5.06 -13.82 -11.74
C PRO A 20 -5.29 -12.74 -10.69
N ALA A 21 -4.25 -12.42 -9.93
CA ALA A 21 -4.28 -11.41 -8.88
C ALA A 21 -3.11 -10.44 -9.08
N LEU A 22 -3.29 -9.21 -8.61
CA LEU A 22 -2.22 -8.22 -8.58
C LEU A 22 -1.03 -8.74 -7.78
N ASP A 23 0.17 -8.30 -8.16
CA ASP A 23 1.36 -8.56 -7.39
C ASP A 23 1.24 -7.91 -5.99
N LEU A 24 1.87 -8.53 -4.97
CA LEU A 24 1.80 -8.02 -3.60
C LEU A 24 2.30 -6.57 -3.50
N HIS A 25 3.38 -6.23 -4.19
CA HIS A 25 3.94 -4.88 -4.16
C HIS A 25 2.97 -3.88 -4.80
N GLU A 26 2.27 -4.29 -5.87
CA GLU A 26 1.25 -3.47 -6.50
C GLU A 26 0.04 -3.24 -5.58
N ILE A 27 -0.42 -4.29 -4.89
CA ILE A 27 -1.50 -4.17 -3.90
C ILE A 27 -1.12 -3.16 -2.80
N ILE A 28 0.09 -3.25 -2.27
CA ILE A 28 0.54 -2.36 -1.20
C ILE A 28 0.65 -0.93 -1.73
N GLY A 29 1.25 -0.71 -2.90
CA GLY A 29 1.37 0.62 -3.49
C GLY A 29 0.01 1.29 -3.75
N GLU A 30 -0.95 0.54 -4.28
CA GLU A 30 -2.33 1.01 -4.44
C GLU A 30 -3.01 1.35 -3.11
N LYS A 31 -2.76 0.55 -2.06
CA LYS A 31 -3.30 0.82 -0.73
C LYS A 31 -2.72 2.08 -0.11
N ILE A 32 -1.43 2.34 -0.29
CA ILE A 32 -0.79 3.59 0.16
C ILE A 32 -1.40 4.77 -0.59
N ARG A 33 -1.48 4.71 -1.93
CA ARG A 33 -2.13 5.76 -2.73
C ARG A 33 -3.55 6.04 -2.24
N ALA A 34 -4.36 4.99 -2.07
CA ALA A 34 -5.74 5.13 -1.61
C ALA A 34 -5.80 5.77 -0.21
N ALA A 35 -4.96 5.34 0.73
CA ALA A 35 -4.91 5.90 2.08
C ALA A 35 -4.45 7.38 2.08
N ALA A 36 -3.53 7.76 1.20
CA ALA A 36 -3.07 9.14 1.08
C ALA A 36 -4.15 10.08 0.49
N GLN A 37 -4.99 9.56 -0.42
CA GLN A 37 -6.08 10.34 -1.02
C GLN A 37 -7.34 10.41 -0.15
N ARG A 38 -7.57 9.41 0.71
CA ARG A 38 -8.76 9.32 1.56
C ARG A 38 -8.45 8.63 2.88
N SER A 39 -8.90 9.22 3.99
CA SER A 39 -8.77 8.62 5.31
C SER A 39 -9.84 7.54 5.57
N ARG A 40 -9.67 6.36 4.97
CA ARG A 40 -10.56 5.21 5.19
C ARG A 40 -9.93 4.19 6.13
N VAL A 41 -10.69 3.81 7.17
CA VAL A 41 -10.24 2.86 8.21
C VAL A 41 -9.81 1.50 7.63
N ARG A 42 -10.44 1.07 6.53
CA ARG A 42 -10.14 -0.20 5.86
C ARG A 42 -8.79 -0.17 5.16
N ASP A 43 -8.49 0.91 4.45
CA ASP A 43 -7.20 1.10 3.78
C ASP A 43 -6.08 1.18 4.83
N LEU A 44 -6.29 1.92 5.94
CA LEU A 44 -5.36 1.94 7.08
C LEU A 44 -5.15 0.55 7.69
N TYR A 45 -6.23 -0.21 7.87
CA TYR A 45 -6.13 -1.56 8.43
C TYR A 45 -5.39 -2.53 7.52
N ASP A 46 -5.64 -2.47 6.20
CA ASP A 46 -4.92 -3.28 5.23
C ASP A 46 -3.42 -2.97 5.26
N LEU A 47 -3.03 -1.69 5.29
CA LEU A 47 -1.64 -1.28 5.45
C LEU A 47 -1.03 -1.81 6.75
N PHE A 48 -1.76 -1.71 7.87
CA PHE A 48 -1.32 -2.31 9.13
C PHE A 48 -1.06 -3.82 9.00
N ARG A 49 -1.90 -4.56 8.28
CA ARG A 49 -1.72 -5.99 8.04
C ARG A 49 -0.50 -6.28 7.16
N PHE A 50 -0.23 -5.44 6.17
CA PHE A 50 0.94 -5.56 5.30
C PHE A 50 2.24 -5.12 5.96
N ALA A 51 2.22 -4.19 6.92
CA ALA A 51 3.41 -3.70 7.63
C ALA A 51 4.21 -4.82 8.33
N ASN A 52 3.56 -5.94 8.65
CA ASN A 52 4.20 -7.12 9.26
C ASN A 52 4.72 -8.14 8.24
N LYS A 53 4.55 -7.92 6.94
CA LYS A 53 5.04 -8.81 5.88
C LYS A 53 6.40 -8.34 5.37
N GLN A 54 7.19 -9.29 4.88
CA GLN A 54 8.39 -8.97 4.11
C GLN A 54 7.97 -8.68 2.67
N PHE A 55 8.46 -7.56 2.14
CA PHE A 55 8.27 -7.14 0.74
C PHE A 55 9.41 -6.18 0.38
N ASN A 56 9.67 -6.02 -0.92
CA ASN A 56 10.67 -5.06 -1.38
C ASN A 56 10.12 -3.62 -1.24
N ARG A 57 10.71 -2.87 -0.31
CA ARG A 57 10.30 -1.51 0.03
C ARG A 57 10.55 -0.52 -1.11
N ASP A 58 11.63 -0.68 -1.86
CA ASP A 58 11.95 0.21 -2.97
C ASP A 58 10.94 0.04 -4.10
N ILE A 59 10.58 -1.21 -4.44
CA ILE A 59 9.53 -1.50 -5.42
C ILE A 59 8.19 -0.89 -4.98
N VAL A 60 7.78 -1.07 -3.72
CA VAL A 60 6.53 -0.49 -3.20
C VAL A 60 6.56 1.03 -3.26
N ARG A 61 7.69 1.67 -2.91
CA ARG A 61 7.83 3.13 -2.99
C ARG A 61 7.66 3.63 -4.42
N THR A 62 8.37 3.03 -5.38
CA THR A 62 8.28 3.41 -6.79
C THR A 62 6.86 3.22 -7.34
N ILE A 63 6.23 2.08 -7.05
CA ILE A 63 4.83 1.84 -7.46
C ILE A 63 3.91 2.88 -6.82
N THR A 64 4.05 3.19 -5.53
CA THR A 64 3.21 4.17 -4.85
C THR A 64 3.26 5.52 -5.56
N VAL A 65 4.47 6.01 -5.87
CA VAL A 65 4.67 7.28 -6.59
C VAL A 65 4.00 7.23 -7.97
N ILE A 66 4.23 6.16 -8.73
CA ILE A 66 3.61 5.94 -10.04
C ILE A 66 2.08 5.99 -9.94
N LYS A 67 1.48 5.22 -9.03
CA LYS A 67 0.02 5.14 -8.90
C LYS A 67 -0.59 6.47 -8.44
N CYS A 68 0.08 7.20 -7.53
CA CYS A 68 -0.32 8.56 -7.16
C CYS A 68 -0.34 9.48 -8.38
N TRP A 69 0.75 9.49 -9.15
CA TRP A 69 0.87 10.29 -10.36
C TRP A 69 -0.19 9.95 -11.40
N GLU A 70 -0.47 8.67 -11.66
CA GLU A 70 -1.51 8.20 -12.60
C GLU A 70 -2.92 8.72 -12.27
N THR A 71 -3.15 9.08 -11.00
CA THR A 71 -4.42 9.62 -10.51
C THR A 71 -4.41 11.13 -10.29
N ASN A 72 -3.42 11.85 -10.84
CA ASN A 72 -3.25 13.30 -10.66
C ASN A 72 -3.06 13.73 -9.20
N PHE A 73 -2.52 12.85 -8.36
CA PHE A 73 -2.32 13.13 -6.95
C PHE A 73 -0.85 13.45 -6.68
N SER A 74 -0.58 14.69 -6.25
CA SER A 74 0.73 15.07 -5.73
C SER A 74 0.96 14.35 -4.40
N PHE A 75 1.99 13.53 -4.33
CA PHE A 75 2.26 12.69 -3.17
C PHE A 75 3.43 13.23 -2.36
N ASP A 76 3.15 13.58 -1.09
CA ASP A 76 4.18 13.87 -0.10
C ASP A 76 4.12 12.78 0.98
N PRO A 77 5.15 11.91 1.09
CA PRO A 77 5.22 10.87 2.10
C PRO A 77 5.21 11.40 3.54
N VAL A 78 5.84 12.56 3.79
CA VAL A 78 5.94 13.15 5.13
C VAL A 78 4.57 13.65 5.55
N ASP A 79 3.89 14.40 4.69
CA ASP A 79 2.52 14.87 4.96
C ASP A 79 1.55 13.71 5.13
N PHE A 80 1.64 12.69 4.26
CA PHE A 80 0.82 11.49 4.39
C PHE A 80 0.99 10.84 5.77
N LEU A 81 2.22 10.53 6.17
CA LEU A 81 2.49 9.85 7.45
C LEU A 81 2.11 10.71 8.66
N ASN A 82 2.31 12.03 8.58
CA ASN A 82 1.93 12.97 9.64
C ASN A 82 0.41 13.18 9.73
N SER A 83 -0.33 12.99 8.65
CA SER A 83 -1.79 13.08 8.64
C SER A 83 -2.49 11.86 9.24
N LEU A 84 -1.80 10.72 9.37
CA LEU A 84 -2.42 9.48 9.84
C LEU A 84 -3.10 9.61 11.21
N PRO A 85 -2.52 10.25 12.24
CA PRO A 85 -3.17 10.41 13.54
C PRO A 85 -4.42 11.30 13.53
N SER A 86 -4.51 12.25 12.59
CA SER A 86 -5.63 13.19 12.49
C SER A 86 -6.75 12.74 11.54
N GLY A 87 -6.60 11.56 10.92
CA GLY A 87 -7.60 10.98 10.03
C GLY A 87 -8.94 10.69 10.71
N GLN A 88 -10.04 11.06 10.06
CA GLN A 88 -11.41 10.80 10.54
C GLN A 88 -11.85 9.35 10.24
N TYR A 89 -11.28 8.39 10.96
CA TYR A 89 -11.57 6.97 10.74
C TYR A 89 -12.83 6.49 11.47
N ASP A 90 -13.66 5.73 10.76
CA ASP A 90 -14.79 5.00 11.35
C ASP A 90 -14.30 3.70 12.02
N TRP A 91 -13.80 3.80 13.25
CA TRP A 91 -13.34 2.65 14.02
C TRP A 91 -14.46 1.66 14.36
N ALA A 92 -15.72 2.10 14.38
CA ALA A 92 -16.86 1.22 14.63
C ALA A 92 -17.13 0.31 13.43
N ASP A 93 -16.99 0.81 12.19
CA ASP A 93 -17.03 -0.03 10.97
C ASP A 93 -15.93 -1.10 11.02
N LEU A 94 -14.70 -0.73 11.39
CA LEU A 94 -13.60 -1.70 11.48
C LEU A 94 -13.92 -2.84 12.47
N ARG A 95 -14.44 -2.51 13.66
CA ARG A 95 -14.82 -3.52 14.67
C ARG A 95 -15.86 -4.53 14.18
N ARG A 96 -16.71 -4.15 13.22
CA ARG A 96 -17.71 -5.05 12.62
C ARG A 96 -17.10 -6.02 11.60
N LEU A 97 -15.99 -5.63 10.96
CA LEU A 97 -15.34 -6.39 9.89
C LEU A 97 -14.27 -7.36 10.38
N VAL A 98 -13.70 -7.08 11.55
CA VAL A 98 -12.63 -7.88 12.17
C VAL A 98 -13.19 -8.92 13.14
N ARG A 99 -12.47 -10.02 13.33
CA ARG A 99 -12.90 -11.12 14.21
C ARG A 99 -13.16 -10.61 15.64
N LYS A 100 -14.26 -11.06 16.25
CA LYS A 100 -14.57 -10.79 17.66
C LYS A 100 -13.40 -11.20 18.56
N GLY A 101 -13.03 -10.33 19.51
CA GLY A 101 -11.88 -10.52 20.41
C GLY A 101 -10.57 -9.91 19.90
N TRP A 102 -10.55 -9.34 18.69
CA TRP A 102 -9.42 -8.55 18.21
C TRP A 102 -9.55 -7.10 18.71
N GLU A 103 -9.02 -6.85 19.90
CA GLU A 103 -9.02 -5.53 20.55
C GLU A 103 -7.63 -4.88 20.43
N MET A 104 -7.35 -4.31 19.25
CA MET A 104 -6.20 -3.42 19.12
C MET A 104 -6.62 -1.96 19.23
N LYS A 105 -5.82 -1.19 19.95
CA LYS A 105 -5.98 0.26 20.08
C LYS A 105 -5.70 0.94 18.74
N ALA A 106 -6.49 1.96 18.42
CA ALA A 106 -6.36 2.73 17.19
C ALA A 106 -4.95 3.32 17.02
N GLU A 107 -4.39 3.82 18.11
CA GLU A 107 -3.06 4.41 18.19
C GLU A 107 -1.98 3.39 17.83
N THR A 108 -2.16 2.13 18.25
CA THR A 108 -1.22 1.05 17.90
C THR A 108 -1.25 0.76 16.39
N ILE A 109 -2.44 0.77 15.77
CA ILE A 109 -2.56 0.58 14.32
C ILE A 109 -1.87 1.73 13.58
N ILE A 110 -2.15 2.97 13.98
CA ILE A 110 -1.59 4.17 13.36
C ILE A 110 -0.06 4.17 13.48
N HIS A 111 0.51 4.01 14.67
CA HIS A 111 1.97 4.01 14.87
C HIS A 111 2.64 2.91 14.06
N ARG A 112 2.06 1.71 14.01
CA ARG A 112 2.62 0.59 13.23
C ARG A 112 2.63 0.88 11.73
N VAL A 113 1.63 1.59 11.22
CA VAL A 113 1.62 2.05 9.82
C VAL A 113 2.66 3.13 9.61
N GLN A 114 2.77 4.11 10.52
CA GLN A 114 3.79 5.16 10.43
C GLN A 114 5.21 4.56 10.38
N ASP A 115 5.53 3.68 11.32
CA ASP A 115 6.83 3.02 11.39
C ASP A 115 7.09 2.10 10.18
N GLY A 116 6.09 1.30 9.81
CA GLY A 116 6.20 0.31 8.75
C GLY A 116 6.41 0.93 7.37
N TYR A 117 5.91 2.15 7.17
CA TYR A 117 5.94 2.85 5.88
C TYR A 117 6.84 4.09 5.86
N HIS A 118 7.62 4.34 6.92
CA HIS A 118 8.59 5.44 6.97
C HIS A 118 9.62 5.40 5.81
N PHE A 119 9.87 4.24 5.21
CA PHE A 119 10.76 4.10 4.04
C PHE A 119 10.30 4.90 2.82
N LEU A 120 9.03 5.30 2.76
CA LEU A 120 8.48 6.12 1.67
C LEU A 120 9.14 7.49 1.59
N VAL A 121 9.66 8.01 2.70
CA VAL A 121 10.37 9.31 2.75
C VAL A 121 11.69 9.27 1.97
N ASN A 122 12.28 8.10 1.79
CA ASN A 122 13.57 7.92 1.10
C ASN A 122 13.39 7.83 -0.42
N MET A 123 12.70 8.81 -1.02
CA MET A 123 12.51 8.87 -2.46
C MET A 123 13.81 9.16 -3.19
N THR A 124 14.00 8.53 -4.35
CA THR A 124 15.01 8.93 -5.33
C THR A 124 14.66 10.28 -5.96
N GLU A 125 15.61 10.88 -6.69
CA GLU A 125 15.38 12.12 -7.42
C GLU A 125 14.25 11.97 -8.45
N ALA A 126 14.26 10.89 -9.24
CA ALA A 126 13.22 10.60 -10.21
C ALA A 126 11.83 10.42 -9.56
N GLU A 127 11.77 9.70 -8.43
CA GLU A 127 10.54 9.54 -7.66
C GLU A 127 10.03 10.89 -7.13
N THR A 128 10.91 11.73 -6.61
CA THR A 128 10.56 13.06 -6.07
C THR A 128 10.00 13.97 -7.16
N ILE A 129 10.65 14.00 -8.33
CA ILE A 129 10.19 14.77 -9.50
C ILE A 129 8.79 14.32 -9.91
N LEU A 130 8.56 13.01 -9.99
CA LEU A 130 7.27 12.48 -10.41
C LEU A 130 6.18 12.72 -9.35
N ALA A 131 6.50 12.54 -8.07
CA ALA A 131 5.56 12.71 -6.96
C ALA A 131 5.03 14.14 -6.82
N SER A 132 5.83 15.14 -7.21
CA SER A 132 5.46 16.57 -7.18
C SER A 132 4.82 17.07 -8.49
N ASP A 133 4.74 16.23 -9.53
CA ASP A 133 4.18 16.60 -10.83
C ASP A 133 2.65 16.49 -10.88
N GLN A 134 1.98 17.47 -10.28
CA GLN A 134 0.51 17.54 -10.24
C GLN A 134 -0.15 17.60 -11.63
N TYR A 135 0.57 18.04 -12.67
CA TYR A 135 0.02 18.25 -14.01
C TYR A 135 0.35 17.14 -15.01
N GLN A 136 0.90 16.01 -14.55
CA GLN A 136 1.25 14.85 -15.39
C GLN A 136 2.14 15.19 -16.62
N ARG A 137 3.08 16.12 -16.45
CA ARG A 137 4.01 16.55 -17.49
C ARG A 137 5.25 15.64 -17.58
N GLN A 138 5.62 14.96 -16.51
CA GLN A 138 6.83 14.15 -16.38
C GLN A 138 6.69 12.74 -16.98
N LYS A 139 6.16 12.64 -18.20
CA LYS A 139 5.91 11.37 -18.90
C LYS A 139 7.18 10.57 -19.23
N ILE A 140 8.33 11.24 -19.33
CA ILE A 140 9.62 10.58 -19.56
C ILE A 140 10.05 9.86 -18.29
N VAL A 141 10.08 10.57 -17.16
CA VAL A 141 10.41 10.03 -15.84
C VAL A 141 9.48 8.87 -15.47
N TYR A 142 8.17 9.01 -15.74
CA TYR A 142 7.20 7.92 -15.57
C TYR A 142 7.62 6.65 -16.31
N ARG A 143 7.95 6.76 -17.61
CA ARG A 143 8.34 5.60 -18.42
C ARG A 143 9.63 4.96 -17.93
N GLU A 144 10.61 5.77 -17.53
CA GLU A 144 11.88 5.27 -16.98
C GLU A 144 11.66 4.46 -15.69
N LEU A 145 10.81 4.94 -14.78
CA LEU A 145 10.48 4.23 -13.55
C LEU A 145 9.70 2.94 -13.82
N VAL A 146 8.74 2.95 -14.75
CA VAL A 146 8.01 1.73 -15.17
C VAL A 146 8.95 0.71 -15.80
N ASP A 147 9.86 1.14 -16.69
CA ASP A 147 10.84 0.26 -17.31
C ASP A 147 11.82 -0.32 -16.29
N HIS A 148 12.19 0.45 -15.27
CA HIS A 148 13.02 -0.02 -14.17
C HIS A 148 12.33 -1.12 -13.36
N LEU A 149 11.02 -0.97 -13.10
CA LEU A 149 10.22 -2.00 -12.42
C LEU A 149 10.15 -3.29 -13.23
N HIS A 150 9.99 -3.22 -14.55
CA HIS A 150 9.98 -4.42 -15.40
C HIS A 150 11.33 -5.13 -15.49
N LYS A 151 12.44 -4.39 -15.37
CA LYS A 151 13.81 -4.93 -15.44
C LYS A 151 14.30 -5.50 -14.11
N SER A 152 13.73 -5.06 -13.00
CA SER A 152 14.08 -5.56 -11.68
C SER A 152 13.40 -6.92 -11.48
N PRO A 153 14.15 -8.04 -11.39
CA PRO A 153 13.52 -9.33 -11.15
C PRO A 153 12.74 -9.26 -9.83
N HIS A 154 11.44 -9.54 -9.89
CA HIS A 154 10.56 -9.69 -8.73
C HIS A 154 11.00 -10.92 -7.92
N ASN A 155 12.14 -10.83 -7.24
CA ASN A 155 12.57 -11.82 -6.26
C ASN A 155 11.74 -11.59 -4.99
N GLY A 156 10.57 -12.24 -4.97
CA GLY A 156 9.78 -12.47 -3.76
C GLY A 156 10.28 -13.68 -2.99
#